data_AF-A0A7Z9CSL0-F1
#
_entry.id   AF-A0A7Z9CSL0-F1
#
_cell.length_a   1.000
_cell.length_b   1.000
_cell.length_c   1.000
_cell.angle_alpha   90.00
_cell.angle_beta   90.00
_cell.angle_gamma   90.00
#
_symmetry.space_group_name_H-M   'P 1'
#
loop_
_entity.id
_entity.type
_entity.pdbx_description
1 polymer ?
#
loop_
_entity_poly.entity_id
_entity_poly.type
_entity_poly.pdbx_seq_one_letter_code
_entity_poly.pdbx_strand_id
1 'polypeptide(L)'
;MISPGSDARKSRRHIKALRRHFVDQLSRHPQHSEHEFESLVYHHISQLSNSQDALARRWLLRWGVVLLNCSHVVWQLREWETSSDPLSQVRDLCISLLRDVMSERGVQQRPLASTLLELQRICDTLNHHHQPAAKELAAVIWRLYCALSQLEQAPVAGTIEERTA
;
A
#
# COMPACT_ATOMS: atom_id res chain seq x y z
N MET A 1 -6.34 31.54 -15.67
CA MET A 1 -6.82 31.39 -14.29
C MET A 1 -7.58 30.07 -14.19
N ILE A 2 -7.05 29.06 -13.50
CA ILE A 2 -7.67 27.72 -13.41
C ILE A 2 -8.81 27.81 -12.39
N SER A 3 -10.05 27.51 -12.80
CA SER A 3 -11.20 27.52 -11.90
C SER A 3 -11.03 26.47 -10.78
N PRO A 4 -11.46 26.76 -9.53
CA PRO A 4 -11.34 25.84 -8.38
C PRO A 4 -11.89 24.43 -8.62
N GLY A 5 -12.98 24.31 -9.39
CA GLY A 5 -13.55 23.01 -9.77
C GLY A 5 -12.71 22.19 -10.75
N SER A 6 -11.82 22.82 -11.52
CA SER A 6 -10.89 22.13 -12.43
C SER A 6 -9.73 21.49 -11.66
N ASP A 7 -9.20 22.20 -10.67
CA ASP A 7 -8.08 21.74 -9.85
C ASP A 7 -8.49 20.54 -8.98
N ALA A 8 -9.67 20.59 -8.35
CA ALA A 8 -10.21 19.45 -7.58
C ALA A 8 -10.40 18.18 -8.44
N ARG A 9 -10.87 18.32 -9.69
CA ARG A 9 -10.99 17.18 -10.62
C ARG A 9 -9.62 16.61 -11.00
N LYS A 10 -8.63 17.48 -11.24
CA LYS A 10 -7.25 17.07 -11.53
C LYS A 10 -6.66 16.30 -10.35
N SER A 11 -6.79 16.82 -9.14
CA SER A 11 -6.35 16.18 -7.89
C SER A 11 -6.98 14.81 -7.67
N ARG A 12 -8.29 14.68 -7.87
CA ARG A 12 -9.00 13.38 -7.79
C ARG A 12 -8.47 12.35 -8.79
N ARG A 13 -8.16 12.78 -10.03
CA ARG A 13 -7.56 11.89 -11.04
C ARG A 13 -6.17 11.41 -10.61
N HIS A 14 -5.34 12.28 -10.04
CA HIS A 14 -4.02 11.89 -9.52
C HIS A 14 -4.13 10.89 -8.36
N ILE A 15 -5.04 11.14 -7.39
CA ILE A 15 -5.29 10.19 -6.29
C ILE A 15 -5.75 8.84 -6.84
N LYS A 16 -6.71 8.84 -7.78
CA LYS A 16 -7.23 7.60 -8.38
C LYS A 16 -6.14 6.83 -9.13
N ALA A 17 -5.30 7.52 -9.90
CA ALA A 17 -4.16 6.92 -10.59
C ALA A 17 -3.18 6.31 -9.59
N LEU A 18 -2.79 7.04 -8.55
CA LEU A 18 -1.90 6.53 -7.53
C LEU A 18 -2.43 5.25 -6.86
N ARG A 19 -3.73 5.21 -6.54
CA ARG A 19 -4.36 4.02 -5.96
C ARG A 19 -4.31 2.83 -6.92
N ARG A 20 -4.56 3.04 -8.21
CA ARG A 20 -4.46 1.99 -9.23
C ARG A 20 -3.04 1.42 -9.29
N HIS A 21 -2.02 2.28 -9.32
CA HIS A 21 -0.64 1.81 -9.33
C HIS A 21 -0.25 1.12 -8.03
N PHE A 22 -0.76 1.57 -6.87
CA PHE A 22 -0.52 0.85 -5.62
C PHE A 22 -1.19 -0.53 -5.60
N VAL A 23 -2.41 -0.67 -6.16
CA VAL A 23 -3.05 -1.99 -6.32
C VAL A 23 -2.19 -2.92 -7.17
N ASP A 24 -1.56 -2.42 -8.22
CA ASP A 24 -0.57 -3.17 -9.01
C ASP A 24 0.62 -3.62 -8.12
N GLN A 25 1.16 -2.71 -7.30
CA GLN A 25 2.24 -3.02 -6.35
C GLN A 25 1.87 -4.03 -5.24
N LEU A 26 0.59 -4.26 -4.95
CA LEU A 26 0.14 -5.31 -4.02
C LEU A 26 -0.07 -6.67 -4.70
N SER A 27 -0.10 -6.71 -6.03
CA SER A 27 -0.38 -7.93 -6.77
C SER A 27 0.77 -8.94 -6.70
N ARG A 28 0.50 -10.23 -6.96
CA ARG A 28 1.56 -11.25 -6.97
C ARG A 28 2.64 -10.96 -8.03
N HIS A 29 2.22 -10.44 -9.18
CA HIS A 29 3.08 -10.14 -10.32
C HIS A 29 2.78 -8.71 -10.79
N PRO A 30 3.40 -7.69 -10.17
CA PRO A 30 3.18 -6.29 -10.56
C PRO A 30 3.65 -6.05 -12.00
N GLN A 31 2.92 -5.21 -12.73
CA GLN A 31 3.29 -4.79 -14.08
C GLN A 31 4.38 -3.72 -14.07
N HIS A 32 4.44 -2.90 -13.02
CA HIS A 32 5.45 -1.87 -12.83
C HIS A 32 6.39 -2.25 -11.71
N SER A 33 7.66 -1.93 -11.88
CA SER A 33 8.69 -2.05 -10.85
C SER A 33 8.42 -1.15 -9.65
N GLU A 34 9.09 -1.44 -8.53
CA GLU A 34 9.07 -0.59 -7.34
C GLU A 34 9.49 0.85 -7.68
N HIS A 35 10.57 0.99 -8.45
CA HIS A 35 11.14 2.29 -8.79
C HIS A 35 10.22 3.14 -9.68
N GLU A 36 9.50 2.52 -10.61
CA GLU A 36 8.49 3.20 -11.41
C GLU A 36 7.34 3.72 -10.55
N PHE A 37 6.88 2.92 -9.58
CA PHE A 37 5.87 3.36 -8.63
C PHE A 37 6.38 4.50 -7.74
N GLU A 38 7.61 4.38 -7.24
CA GLU A 38 8.26 5.42 -6.45
C GLU A 38 8.35 6.76 -7.20
N SER A 39 8.82 6.69 -8.45
CA SER A 39 8.91 7.85 -9.35
C SER A 39 7.54 8.48 -9.59
N LEU A 40 6.49 7.68 -9.78
CA LEU A 40 5.13 8.15 -9.95
C LEU A 40 4.62 8.91 -8.71
N VAL A 41 4.89 8.39 -7.50
CA VAL A 41 4.52 9.06 -6.25
C VAL A 41 5.18 10.42 -6.15
N TYR A 42 6.50 10.50 -6.35
CA TYR A 42 7.22 11.77 -6.30
C TYR A 42 6.76 12.74 -7.39
N HIS A 43 6.47 12.25 -8.59
CA HIS A 43 5.90 13.06 -9.66
C HIS A 43 4.56 13.69 -9.24
N HIS A 44 3.65 12.91 -8.66
CA HIS A 44 2.37 13.44 -8.16
C HIS A 44 2.56 14.42 -6.99
N ILE A 45 3.52 14.19 -6.09
CA ILE A 45 3.83 15.11 -4.99
C ILE A 45 4.29 16.45 -5.55
N SER A 46 5.20 16.43 -6.52
CA SER A 46 5.67 17.62 -7.22
C SER A 46 4.52 18.36 -7.93
N GLN A 47 3.66 17.64 -8.66
CA GLN A 47 2.50 18.23 -9.35
C GLN A 47 1.49 18.87 -8.40
N LEU A 48 1.23 18.27 -7.24
CA LEU A 48 0.26 18.79 -6.27
C LEU A 48 0.86 19.88 -5.36
N SER A 49 2.19 20.02 -5.27
CA SER A 49 2.82 21.08 -4.45
C SER A 49 2.30 22.49 -4.76
N ASN A 50 1.96 22.75 -6.03
CA ASN A 50 1.42 24.03 -6.52
C ASN A 50 -0.12 24.06 -6.69
N SER A 51 -0.82 22.96 -6.39
CA SER A 51 -2.29 22.91 -6.46
C SER A 51 -2.90 23.81 -5.38
N GLN A 52 -4.12 24.32 -5.59
CA GLN A 52 -4.90 25.04 -4.55
C GLN A 52 -5.70 24.09 -3.66
N ASP A 53 -5.88 22.83 -4.08
CA ASP A 53 -6.56 21.78 -3.31
C ASP A 53 -5.73 21.28 -2.10
N ALA A 54 -5.86 22.00 -0.98
CA ALA A 54 -5.12 21.71 0.24
C ALA A 54 -5.44 20.33 0.84
N LEU A 55 -6.64 19.80 0.59
CA LEU A 55 -7.05 18.49 1.07
C LEU A 55 -6.34 17.39 0.29
N ALA A 56 -6.29 17.49 -1.04
CA ALA A 56 -5.54 16.56 -1.87
C ALA A 56 -4.04 16.60 -1.60
N ARG A 57 -3.46 17.79 -1.38
CA ARG A 57 -2.05 17.93 -0.98
C ARG A 57 -1.75 17.19 0.32
N ARG A 58 -2.53 17.43 1.39
CA ARG A 58 -2.36 16.74 2.67
C ARG A 58 -2.56 15.23 2.56
N TRP A 59 -3.56 14.82 1.78
CA TRP A 59 -3.80 13.41 1.52
C TRP A 59 -2.58 12.76 0.87
N LEU A 60 -2.05 13.37 -0.20
CA LEU A 60 -0.92 12.79 -0.94
C LEU A 60 0.36 12.75 -0.10
N LEU A 61 0.64 13.79 0.69
CA LEU A 61 1.83 13.80 1.56
C LEU A 61 1.76 12.73 2.64
N ARG A 62 0.60 12.56 3.28
CA ARG A 62 0.43 11.56 4.34
C ARG A 62 0.40 10.15 3.76
N TRP A 63 -0.45 9.93 2.77
CA TRP A 63 -0.73 8.59 2.26
C TRP A 63 0.29 8.14 1.23
N GLY A 64 0.85 9.03 0.41
CA GLY A 64 1.91 8.67 -0.55
C GLY A 64 3.08 7.99 0.13
N VAL A 65 3.54 8.51 1.28
CA VAL A 65 4.62 7.89 2.08
C VAL A 65 4.22 6.52 2.62
N VAL A 66 2.99 6.37 3.12
CA VAL A 66 2.48 5.07 3.60
C VAL A 66 2.42 4.04 2.48
N LEU A 67 1.95 4.43 1.28
CA LEU A 67 1.89 3.55 0.11
C LEU A 67 3.29 3.16 -0.37
N LEU A 68 4.25 4.08 -0.37
CA LEU A 68 5.66 3.77 -0.66
C LEU A 68 6.22 2.76 0.32
N ASN A 69 6.01 2.97 1.62
CA ASN A 69 6.49 2.06 2.66
C ASN A 69 5.90 0.65 2.49
N CYS A 70 4.58 0.56 2.27
CA CYS A 70 3.92 -0.71 1.98
C CYS A 70 4.55 -1.37 0.74
N SER A 71 4.67 -0.63 -0.37
CA SER A 71 5.26 -1.15 -1.61
C SER A 71 6.65 -1.74 -1.38
N HIS A 72 7.51 -1.00 -0.68
CA HIS A 72 8.88 -1.40 -0.40
C HIS A 72 8.96 -2.69 0.40
N VAL A 73 8.16 -2.85 1.46
CA VAL A 73 8.17 -4.10 2.22
C VAL A 73 7.62 -5.27 1.40
N VAL A 74 6.62 -5.04 0.54
CA VAL A 74 6.10 -6.09 -0.35
C VAL A 74 7.15 -6.51 -1.39
N TRP A 75 7.93 -5.58 -1.93
CA TRP A 75 9.07 -5.91 -2.80
C TRP A 75 10.15 -6.69 -2.07
N GLN A 76 10.50 -6.30 -0.84
CA GLN A 76 11.40 -7.08 0.00
C GLN A 76 10.90 -8.50 0.26
N LEU A 77 9.59 -8.70 0.44
CA LEU A 77 9.03 -10.05 0.50
C LEU A 77 9.25 -10.79 -0.81
N ARG A 78 8.91 -10.20 -1.96
CA ARG A 78 9.08 -10.85 -3.28
C ARG A 78 10.52 -11.28 -3.54
N GLU A 79 11.47 -10.45 -3.15
CA GLU A 79 12.91 -10.68 -3.35
C GLU A 79 13.51 -11.63 -2.29
N TRP A 80 12.78 -11.92 -1.21
CA TRP A 80 13.24 -12.85 -0.17
C TRP A 80 13.48 -14.25 -0.76
N GLU A 81 14.63 -14.83 -0.41
CA GLU A 81 15.26 -15.97 -1.09
C GLU A 81 14.31 -17.16 -1.39
N THR A 82 14.37 -17.64 -2.64
CA THR A 82 13.48 -18.64 -3.24
C THR A 82 14.14 -19.99 -3.50
N SER A 83 15.00 -20.45 -2.59
CA SER A 83 15.63 -21.77 -2.73
C SER A 83 14.65 -22.85 -2.24
N SER A 84 13.58 -23.10 -3.01
CA SER A 84 12.55 -24.16 -2.83
C SER A 84 12.39 -24.69 -1.39
N ASP A 85 11.64 -23.96 -0.58
CA ASP A 85 11.38 -24.29 0.83
C ASP A 85 9.94 -23.90 1.24
N PRO A 86 9.28 -24.62 2.17
CA PRO A 86 8.02 -24.23 2.81
C PRO A 86 7.86 -22.73 3.14
N LEU A 87 8.91 -22.01 3.52
CA LEU A 87 8.84 -20.57 3.82
C LEU A 87 8.50 -19.72 2.58
N SER A 88 8.87 -20.17 1.38
CA SER A 88 8.45 -19.50 0.13
C SER A 88 6.93 -19.56 -0.06
N GLN A 89 6.27 -20.63 0.39
CA GLN A 89 4.80 -20.73 0.33
C GLN A 89 4.14 -19.78 1.33
N VAL A 90 4.74 -19.63 2.53
CA VAL A 90 4.26 -18.69 3.55
C VAL A 90 4.38 -17.25 3.04
N ARG A 91 5.50 -16.90 2.42
CA ARG A 91 5.68 -15.60 1.76
C ARG A 91 4.64 -15.37 0.66
N ASP A 92 4.46 -16.33 -0.24
CA ASP A 92 3.51 -16.21 -1.34
C ASP A 92 2.06 -16.07 -0.83
N LEU A 93 1.73 -16.77 0.26
CA LEU A 93 0.47 -16.60 0.97
C LEU A 93 0.33 -15.17 1.50
N CYS A 94 1.34 -14.63 2.20
CA CYS A 94 1.32 -13.24 2.69
C CYS A 94 1.08 -12.23 1.58
N ILE A 95 1.72 -12.39 0.41
CA ILE A 95 1.48 -11.53 -0.76
C ILE A 95 0.05 -11.70 -1.27
N SER A 96 -0.46 -12.93 -1.30
CA SER A 96 -1.83 -13.20 -1.77
C SER A 96 -2.91 -12.57 -0.88
N LEU A 97 -2.66 -12.48 0.44
CA LEU A 97 -3.56 -11.82 1.40
C LEU A 97 -3.69 -10.31 1.17
N LEU A 98 -2.76 -9.69 0.43
CA LEU A 98 -2.82 -8.27 0.09
C LEU A 98 -3.86 -7.96 -0.99
N ARG A 99 -4.39 -9.00 -1.64
CA ARG A 99 -5.48 -8.88 -2.60
C ARG A 99 -6.65 -8.18 -1.93
N ASP A 100 -7.25 -7.23 -2.65
CA ASP A 100 -8.42 -6.48 -2.24
C ASP A 100 -8.25 -5.53 -1.04
N VAL A 101 -7.08 -5.45 -0.39
CA VAL A 101 -6.78 -4.43 0.66
C VAL A 101 -7.03 -3.01 0.13
N MET A 102 -6.76 -2.80 -1.15
CA MET A 102 -6.94 -1.52 -1.82
C MET A 102 -7.74 -1.69 -3.13
N SER A 103 -8.46 -0.63 -3.48
CA SER A 103 -9.07 -0.43 -4.80
C SER A 103 -8.83 1.02 -5.27
N GLU A 104 -9.19 1.33 -6.51
CA GLU A 104 -9.22 2.73 -6.98
C GLU A 104 -10.13 3.64 -6.13
N ARG A 105 -11.14 3.07 -5.48
CA ARG A 105 -12.06 3.81 -4.58
C ARG A 105 -11.46 4.12 -3.21
N GLY A 106 -10.36 3.44 -2.85
CA GLY A 106 -9.69 3.59 -1.57
C GLY A 106 -9.44 2.24 -0.90
N VAL A 107 -9.01 2.32 0.36
CA VAL A 107 -8.74 1.19 1.24
C VAL A 107 -10.04 0.46 1.54
N GLN A 108 -10.00 -0.87 1.43
CA GLN A 108 -11.12 -1.73 1.77
C GLN A 108 -10.96 -2.20 3.21
N GLN A 109 -11.68 -1.55 4.14
CA GLN A 109 -11.47 -1.73 5.59
C GLN A 109 -11.65 -3.17 6.07
N ARG A 110 -12.65 -3.90 5.54
CA ARG A 110 -12.88 -5.31 5.89
C ARG A 110 -11.74 -6.21 5.42
N PRO A 111 -11.36 -6.23 4.11
CA PRO A 111 -10.17 -6.93 3.66
C PRO A 111 -8.92 -6.55 4.44
N LEU A 112 -8.64 -5.25 4.64
CA LEU A 112 -7.49 -4.79 5.41
C LEU A 112 -7.44 -5.42 6.81
N ALA A 113 -8.54 -5.37 7.57
CA ALA A 113 -8.58 -5.93 8.92
C ALA A 113 -8.33 -7.45 8.91
N SER A 114 -8.93 -8.19 7.98
CA SER A 114 -8.69 -9.63 7.83
C SER A 114 -7.24 -9.94 7.45
N THR A 115 -6.66 -9.17 6.54
CA THR A 115 -5.25 -9.29 6.14
C THR A 115 -4.31 -9.04 7.33
N LEU A 116 -4.56 -7.98 8.12
CA LEU A 116 -3.74 -7.66 9.29
C LEU A 116 -3.78 -8.78 10.33
N LEU A 117 -4.97 -9.34 10.63
CA LEU A 117 -5.12 -10.46 11.54
C LEU A 117 -4.33 -11.70 11.08
N GLU A 118 -4.42 -12.05 9.79
CA GLU A 118 -3.69 -13.20 9.25
C GLU A 118 -2.17 -12.97 9.22
N LEU A 119 -1.71 -11.77 8.85
CA LEU A 119 -0.28 -11.43 8.90
C LEU A 119 0.27 -11.52 10.32
N GLN A 120 -0.47 -11.03 11.32
CA GLN A 120 -0.09 -11.15 12.73
C GLN A 120 0.00 -12.62 13.16
N ARG A 121 -1.02 -13.43 12.86
CA ARG A 121 -1.03 -14.87 13.18
C ARG A 121 0.15 -15.62 12.57
N ILE A 122 0.48 -15.32 11.30
CA ILE A 122 1.62 -15.93 10.61
C ILE A 122 2.93 -15.49 11.27
N CYS A 123 3.09 -14.18 11.57
CA CYS A 123 4.26 -13.65 12.24
C CYS A 123 4.48 -14.32 13.60
N ASP A 124 3.44 -14.46 14.42
CA ASP A 124 3.51 -15.13 15.71
C ASP A 124 3.93 -16.59 15.55
N THR A 125 3.35 -17.31 14.60
CA THR A 125 3.69 -18.71 14.32
C THR A 125 5.17 -18.87 13.94
N LEU A 126 5.67 -18.02 13.03
CA LEU A 126 7.06 -18.07 12.56
C LEU A 126 8.06 -17.68 13.66
N ASN A 127 7.72 -16.73 14.54
CA ASN A 127 8.58 -16.32 15.65
C ASN A 127 8.85 -17.43 16.68
N HIS A 128 7.91 -18.36 16.84
CA HIS A 128 8.09 -19.53 17.70
C HIS A 128 8.95 -20.63 17.05
N HIS A 129 9.25 -20.51 15.76
CA HIS A 129 10.06 -21.50 15.05
C HIS A 129 11.56 -21.37 15.39
N HIS A 130 12.28 -22.49 15.42
CA HIS A 130 13.71 -22.50 15.76
C HIS A 130 14.62 -22.08 14.59
N GLN A 131 14.15 -22.23 13.35
CA GLN A 131 14.96 -21.90 12.17
C GLN A 131 15.17 -20.38 12.03
N PRO A 132 16.41 -19.90 11.81
CA PRO A 132 16.70 -18.48 11.62
C PRO A 132 15.94 -17.84 10.45
N ALA A 133 15.85 -18.53 9.31
CA ALA A 133 15.13 -18.04 8.12
C ALA A 133 13.64 -17.78 8.40
N ALA A 134 13.01 -18.58 9.27
CA ALA A 134 11.61 -18.36 9.67
C ALA A 134 11.47 -17.05 10.48
N LYS A 135 12.43 -16.76 11.37
CA LYS A 135 12.45 -15.51 12.15
C LYS A 135 12.76 -14.29 11.28
N GLU A 136 13.63 -14.43 10.29
CA GLU A 136 13.89 -13.39 9.31
C GLU A 136 12.63 -13.07 8.49
N LEU A 137 11.95 -14.10 7.98
CA LEU A 137 10.67 -13.91 7.29
C LEU A 137 9.61 -13.28 8.21
N ALA A 138 9.52 -13.70 9.47
CA ALA A 138 8.65 -13.09 10.47
C ALA A 138 8.92 -11.60 10.63
N ALA A 139 10.18 -11.18 10.67
CA ALA A 139 10.56 -9.78 10.77
C ALA A 139 10.13 -8.96 9.54
N VAL A 140 10.20 -9.53 8.32
CA VAL A 140 9.67 -8.85 7.12
C VAL A 140 8.15 -8.75 7.18
N ILE A 141 7.46 -9.83 7.55
CA ILE A 141 5.99 -9.87 7.69
C ILE A 141 5.51 -8.89 8.76
N TRP A 142 6.21 -8.77 9.88
CA TRP A 142 5.91 -7.78 10.91
C TRP A 142 6.02 -6.35 10.39
N ARG A 143 7.07 -6.05 9.60
CA ARG A 143 7.20 -4.74 8.96
C ARG A 143 6.06 -4.47 7.98
N LEU A 144 5.60 -5.51 7.27
CA LEU A 144 4.45 -5.41 6.37
C LEU A 144 3.17 -5.10 7.17
N TYR A 145 2.94 -5.82 8.27
CA TYR A 145 1.83 -5.55 9.19
C TYR A 145 1.84 -4.10 9.68
N CYS A 146 2.98 -3.61 10.16
CA CYS A 146 3.13 -2.24 10.65
C CYS A 146 2.92 -1.18 9.56
N ALA A 147 3.37 -1.45 8.34
CA ALA A 147 3.15 -0.56 7.20
C ALA A 147 1.67 -0.49 6.81
N LEU A 148 1.01 -1.65 6.73
CA LEU A 148 -0.40 -1.76 6.35
C LEU A 148 -1.36 -1.24 7.42
N SER A 149 -1.06 -1.38 8.72
CA SER A 149 -1.95 -0.91 9.79
C SER A 149 -2.14 0.60 9.76
N GLN A 150 -1.19 1.36 9.20
CA GLN A 150 -1.37 2.78 8.95
C GLN A 150 -2.59 3.06 8.05
N LEU A 151 -2.93 2.15 7.13
CA LEU A 151 -4.08 2.29 6.23
C LEU A 151 -5.43 2.18 6.94
N GLU A 152 -5.49 1.69 8.18
CA GLU A 152 -6.72 1.68 8.98
C GLU A 152 -7.22 3.12 9.23
N GLN A 153 -6.29 4.07 9.31
CA GLN A 153 -6.60 5.49 9.48
C GLN A 153 -6.96 6.19 8.15
N ALA A 154 -6.94 5.46 7.03
CA ALA A 154 -7.28 6.04 5.73
C ALA A 154 -8.77 6.35 5.64
N PRO A 155 -9.15 7.44 4.93
CA PRO A 155 -10.55 7.72 4.68
C PRO A 155 -11.23 6.51 4.03
N VAL A 156 -12.42 6.16 4.51
CA VAL A 156 -13.23 5.07 3.99
C VAL A 156 -13.38 5.22 2.48
N ALA A 157 -13.34 4.12 1.73
CA ALA A 157 -13.51 4.15 0.28
C ALA A 157 -14.74 4.98 -0.11
N GLY A 158 -14.55 5.96 -0.99
CA GLY A 158 -15.59 6.93 -1.39
C GLY A 158 -15.68 8.22 -0.57
N THR A 159 -15.10 8.31 0.64
CA THR A 159 -15.33 9.46 1.55
C THR A 159 -14.35 10.64 1.41
N ILE A 160 -13.37 10.56 0.49
CA ILE A 160 -12.68 11.79 0.04
C ILE A 160 -13.67 12.73 -0.67
N GLU A 161 -14.86 12.21 -1.03
CA GLU A 161 -15.97 12.93 -1.63
C GLU A 161 -17.16 12.92 -0.66
N GLU A 162 -17.41 14.03 0.05
CA GLU A 162 -18.79 14.44 0.43
C GLU A 162 -18.93 15.85 1.06
N ARG A 163 -17.85 16.63 1.24
CA ARG A 163 -17.96 18.00 1.78
C ARG A 163 -17.71 19.13 0.77
N THR A 164 -18.10 18.92 -0.48
CA THR A 164 -18.21 20.01 -1.47
C THR A 164 -19.42 19.78 -2.37
N ALA A 165 -20.60 19.97 -1.80
CA ALA A 165 -21.80 20.41 -2.51
C ALA A 165 -22.16 21.78 -1.94
#